data_AF-A0A9X5U195-F1
#
_entry.id   AF-A0A9X5U195-F1
#
_cell.length_a   1.000
_cell.length_b   1.000
_cell.length_c   1.000
_cell.angle_alpha   90.00
_cell.angle_beta   90.00
_cell.angle_gamma   90.00
#
_symmetry.space_group_name_H-M   'P 1'
#
loop_
_entity.id
_entity.type
_entity.pdbx_description
1 polymer ?
#
loop_
_entity_poly.entity_id
_entity_poly.type
_entity_poly.pdbx_seq_one_letter_code
_entity_poly.pdbx_strand_id
1 'polypeptide(L)' 'MDQLTFTKTIKTDGGEDLVLTRVTDDAADANTLRAQGWAEAKPAQKEDPTPTLPAPPASTQRNN' A
#
# COMPACT_ATOMS: atom_id res chain seq x y z
N MET A 1 4.96 -17.51 -10.59
CA MET A 1 3.92 -16.57 -10.15
C MET A 1 4.43 -15.91 -8.89
N ASP A 2 4.40 -14.59 -8.83
CA ASP A 2 4.79 -13.83 -7.64
C ASP A 2 3.76 -14.08 -6.53
N GLN A 3 4.18 -14.65 -5.41
CA GLN A 3 3.30 -14.85 -4.26
C GLN A 3 3.21 -13.55 -3.45
N LEU A 4 2.01 -13.00 -3.34
CA LEU A 4 1.71 -11.85 -2.52
C LEU A 4 1.23 -12.31 -1.15
N THR A 5 1.83 -11.74 -0.11
CA THR A 5 1.37 -11.95 1.27
C THR A 5 0.57 -10.73 1.71
N PHE A 6 -0.54 -10.97 2.37
CA PHE A 6 -1.47 -9.97 2.89
C PHE A 6 -1.67 -10.18 4.38
N THR A 7 -1.73 -9.10 5.14
CA THR A 7 -2.02 -9.11 6.57
C THR A 7 -3.20 -8.20 6.90
N LYS A 8 -4.01 -8.63 7.86
CA LYS A 8 -5.12 -7.83 8.38
C LYS A 8 -5.24 -7.99 9.88
N THR A 9 -5.17 -6.88 10.59
CA THR A 9 -5.45 -6.85 12.02
C THR A 9 -6.95 -6.66 12.23
N ILE A 10 -7.55 -7.57 12.98
CA ILE A 10 -8.95 -7.47 13.39
C ILE A 10 -9.03 -7.45 14.91
N LYS A 11 -10.00 -6.70 15.45
CA LYS A 11 -10.32 -6.74 16.87
C LYS A 11 -11.31 -7.87 17.10
N THR A 12 -10.95 -8.81 17.97
CA THR A 12 -11.86 -9.88 18.40
C THR A 12 -12.87 -9.32 19.40
N ASP A 13 -13.99 -10.03 19.57
CA ASP A 13 -15.05 -9.66 20.52
C ASP A 13 -14.52 -9.54 21.96
N GLY A 14 -13.49 -10.33 22.31
CA GLY A 14 -12.79 -10.27 23.60
C GLY A 14 -11.85 -9.06 23.77
N GLY A 15 -11.77 -8.17 22.78
CA GLY A 15 -10.90 -6.99 22.81
C GLY A 15 -9.44 -7.27 22.44
N GLU A 16 -9.11 -8.50 22.02
CA GLU A 16 -7.76 -8.89 21.60
C GLU A 16 -7.56 -8.61 20.11
N ASP A 17 -6.40 -8.11 19.73
CA ASP A 17 -6.03 -7.88 18.35
C ASP A 17 -5.49 -9.18 17.72
N LEU A 18 -6.17 -9.66 16.67
CA LEU A 18 -5.79 -10.86 15.94
C LEU A 18 -5.28 -10.49 14.55
N VAL A 19 -4.05 -10.91 14.25
CA VAL A 19 -3.43 -10.69 12.94
C VAL A 19 -3.71 -11.91 12.06
N LEU A 20 -4.45 -11.69 10.98
CA LEU A 20 -4.66 -12.68 9.94
C LEU A 20 -3.61 -12.51 8.85
N THR A 21 -3.06 -13.62 8.37
CA THR A 21 -2.10 -13.66 7.26
C THR A 21 -2.66 -14.53 6.14
N ARG A 22 -2.68 -14.00 4.92
CA ARG A 22 -3.10 -14.71 3.71
C ARG A 22 -2.06 -14.59 2.62
N VAL A 23 -1.82 -15.68 1.90
CA VAL A 23 -0.89 -15.72 0.77
C VAL A 23 -1.68 -16.10 -0.47
N THR A 24 -1.46 -15.36 -1.55
CA THR A 24 -2.13 -15.56 -2.83
C THR A 24 -1.19 -15.24 -3.98
N ASP A 25 -1.25 -16.01 -5.05
CA ASP A 25 -0.50 -15.76 -6.29
C ASP A 25 -1.42 -15.30 -7.44
N ASP A 26 -2.73 -15.19 -7.19
CA ASP A 26 -3.71 -14.73 -8.15
C ASP A 26 -3.95 -13.21 -8.05
N ALA A 27 -3.90 -12.51 -9.18
CA ALA A 27 -4.05 -11.06 -9.22
C ALA A 27 -5.47 -10.59 -8.87
N ALA A 28 -6.50 -11.38 -9.18
CA ALA A 28 -7.88 -11.04 -8.85
C ALA A 28 -8.16 -11.22 -7.35
N ASP A 29 -7.65 -12.29 -6.76
CA ASP A 29 -7.69 -12.50 -5.31
C ASP A 29 -6.90 -11.42 -4.56
N ALA A 30 -5.70 -11.06 -5.03
CA ALA A 30 -4.92 -9.95 -4.50
C ALA A 30 -5.70 -8.62 -4.51
N ASN A 31 -6.40 -8.30 -5.61
CA ASN A 31 -7.23 -7.10 -5.67
C ASN A 31 -8.41 -7.16 -4.70
N THR A 32 -9.01 -8.34 -4.53
CA THR A 32 -10.11 -8.58 -3.60
C THR A 32 -9.66 -8.41 -2.15
N LEU A 33 -8.45 -8.84 -1.79
CA LEU A 33 -7.85 -8.63 -0.47
C LEU A 33 -7.60 -7.15 -0.20
N ARG A 34 -7.04 -6.41 -1.17
CA ARG A 34 -6.85 -4.94 -1.05
C ARG A 34 -8.19 -4.21 -0.82
N ALA A 35 -9.22 -4.57 -1.59
CA ALA A 35 -10.56 -3.99 -1.45
C ALA A 35 -11.20 -4.28 -0.09
N GLN A 36 -10.87 -5.42 0.53
CA GLN A 36 -11.30 -5.81 1.87
C GLN A 36 -10.48 -5.16 3.00
N GLY A 37 -9.56 -4.25 2.67
CA GLY A 37 -8.69 -3.57 3.61
C GLY A 37 -7.56 -4.44 4.17
N TRP A 38 -7.16 -5.50 3.45
CA TRP A 38 -5.93 -6.20 3.78
C TRP A 38 -4.72 -5.41 3.28
N ALA A 39 -3.69 -5.33 4.11
CA ALA A 39 -2.43 -4.70 3.75
C ALA A 39 -1.52 -5.73 3.09
N GLU A 40 -0.85 -5.38 2.00
CA GLU A 40 0.22 -6.21 1.45
C GLU A 40 1.40 -6.24 2.43
N ALA A 41 1.73 -7.41 2.94
CA ALA A 41 2.98 -7.68 3.63
C ALA A 41 4.09 -7.66 2.58
N LYS A 42 4.46 -6.44 2.18
CA LYS A 42 5.43 -6.14 1.14
C LYS A 42 6.73 -6.89 1.47
N PRO A 43 7.24 -7.81 0.63
CA PRO A 43 8.66 -8.12 0.68
C PRO A 43 9.35 -6.78 0.40
N ALA A 44 10.33 -6.41 1.22
CA ALA A 44 11.03 -5.13 1.17
C ALA A 44 11.68 -4.85 -0.20
N GLN A 45 10.87 -4.53 -1.21
CA GLN A 45 11.30 -3.93 -2.45
C GLN A 45 11.34 -2.45 -2.15
N LYS A 46 12.55 -2.06 -1.76
CA LYS A 46 13.19 -0.75 -1.80
C LYS A 46 12.23 0.36 -2.21
N GLU A 47 11.99 1.25 -1.26
CA GLU A 47 11.88 2.70 -1.46
C GLU A 47 12.04 3.12 -2.93
N ASP A 48 10.98 2.97 -3.73
CA ASP A 48 10.86 3.72 -4.97
C ASP A 48 10.77 5.17 -4.50
N PRO A 49 11.71 6.04 -4.90
CA PRO A 49 11.73 7.42 -4.45
C PRO A 49 10.37 8.01 -4.79
N THR A 50 9.67 8.51 -3.77
CA THR A 50 8.45 9.29 -3.93
C THR A 50 8.62 10.17 -5.16
N PRO A 51 7.77 10.06 -6.19
CA PRO A 51 7.93 10.88 -7.39
C PRO A 51 7.78 12.34 -6.94
N THR A 52 8.89 13.03 -6.78
CA THR A 52 8.86 14.45 -6.44
C THR A 52 8.49 15.17 -7.73
N LEU A 53 7.35 15.84 -7.71
CA LEU A 53 7.01 16.75 -8.79
C LEU A 53 8.09 17.83 -8.83
N PRO A 54 8.70 18.11 -10.01
CA PRO A 54 9.60 19.24 -10.11
C PRO A 54 8.84 20.51 -9.70
N ALA A 55 9.50 21.38 -8.94
CA ALA A 55 8.90 22.66 -8.54
C ALA A 55 8.43 23.43 -9.79
N PRO A 56 7.23 24.04 -9.77
CA PRO A 56 6.78 24.84 -10.90
C PRO A 56 7.78 25.98 -11.15
N PRO A 57 8.00 26.39 -12.41
CA PRO A 57 8.86 27.55 -12.68
C PRO A 57 8.26 28.76 -11.96
N ALA A 58 9.10 29.50 -11.23
CA ALA A 58 8.69 30.72 -10.58
C ALA A 58 8.10 31.66 -11.64
N SER A 59 6.84 32.03 -11.46
CA SER A 59 6.13 32.94 -12.37
C SER A 59 6.93 34.24 -12.45
N THR A 60 7.54 34.52 -13.60
CA THR A 60 8.25 35.77 -13.87
C THR A 60 7.29 36.93 -13.68
N GLN A 61 7.35 37.58 -12.52
CA GLN A 61 6.62 38.81 -12.26
C GLN A 61 7.18 39.87 -13.20
N ARG A 62 6.40 40.25 -14.22
CA ARG A 62 6.74 41.34 -15.14
C ARG A 62 6.74 42.64 -14.33
N ASN A 63 7.92 43.17 -14.03
CA ASN A 63 8.09 44.45 -13.37
C ASN A 63 7.71 45.55 -14.38
N ASN A 64 6.64 46.30 -14.09
CA ASN A 64 6.24 47.49 -14.85
C ASN A 64 6.57 48.75 -14.05
#